data_AF-A0A1X1XRQ3-F1
#
_entry.id   AF-A0A1X1XRQ3-F1
#
_cell.length_a   1.000
_cell.length_b   1.000
_cell.length_c   1.000
_cell.angle_alpha   90.00
_cell.angle_beta   90.00
_cell.angle_gamma   90.00
#
_symmetry.space_group_name_H-M   'P 1'
#
loop_
_entity.id
_entity.type
_entity.pdbx_description
1 polymer ?
#
loop_
_entity_poly.entity_id
_entity_poly.type
_entity_poly.pdbx_seq_one_letter_code
_entity_poly.pdbx_strand_id
1 'polypeptide(L)'
;MATALSEVSLLAGRLEFFDLQQPEAAQPHFVLALQAAYEANDSLLGAAVLAHMAFAPAFSGDRTRAEEARDRIRAAHAFARRASAPAAITAWLNAVEAEVETRFRNTREALRLIDQAETLMVHQQVDTQLPSWFDWFSLTRLQGFKGNTLVAAGRPHQAQAVLTQVLADLPDDAAKQRSVTLADLAAAAVADRDPGRACELLSEAIEGVSRQWYATAMDRIKAVRESLREYESLPAVRNLDAKLYDWHTTVNSFS
;
A
#
# COMPACT_ATOMS: atom_id res chain seq x y z
N MET A 1 -28.15 3.26 -10.44
CA MET A 1 -28.04 2.13 -9.48
C MET A 1 -26.75 1.35 -9.69
N ALA A 2 -26.38 0.99 -10.93
CA ALA A 2 -25.12 0.30 -11.22
C ALA A 2 -23.85 1.04 -10.72
N THR A 3 -23.73 2.36 -10.89
CA THR A 3 -22.59 3.14 -10.35
C THR A 3 -22.44 2.98 -8.83
N ALA A 4 -23.52 3.20 -8.07
CA ALA A 4 -23.50 3.06 -6.61
C ALA A 4 -23.17 1.62 -6.17
N LEU A 5 -23.69 0.62 -6.88
CA LEU A 5 -23.34 -0.78 -6.62
C LEU A 5 -21.85 -1.04 -6.83
N SER A 6 -21.28 -0.47 -7.90
CA SER A 6 -19.86 -0.58 -8.20
C SER A 6 -18.99 0.09 -7.12
N GLU A 7 -19.33 1.31 -6.70
CA GLU A 7 -18.62 2.03 -5.64
C GLU A 7 -18.65 1.27 -4.30
N VAL A 8 -19.83 0.78 -3.89
CA VAL A 8 -19.98 0.03 -2.62
C VAL A 8 -19.23 -1.30 -2.68
N SER A 9 -19.30 -2.00 -3.81
CA SER A 9 -18.59 -3.28 -3.99
C SER A 9 -17.08 -3.08 -4.07
N LEU A 10 -16.60 -1.98 -4.67
CA LEU A 10 -15.18 -1.60 -4.65
C LEU A 10 -14.72 -1.30 -3.21
N LEU A 11 -15.52 -0.56 -2.44
CA LEU A 11 -15.22 -0.28 -1.03
C LEU A 11 -15.16 -1.57 -0.21
N ALA A 12 -16.14 -2.47 -0.36
CA ALA A 12 -16.17 -3.76 0.32
C ALA A 12 -14.91 -4.59 0.00
N GLY A 13 -14.58 -4.75 -1.28
CA GLY A 13 -13.38 -5.50 -1.69
C GLY A 13 -12.09 -4.88 -1.17
N ARG A 14 -12.00 -3.54 -1.10
CA ARG A 14 -10.84 -2.85 -0.51
C ARG A 14 -10.70 -3.14 0.99
N LEU A 15 -11.79 -3.07 1.74
CA LEU A 15 -11.80 -3.36 3.18
C LEU A 15 -11.41 -4.81 3.44
N GLU A 16 -12.01 -5.76 2.72
CA GLU A 16 -11.66 -7.17 2.86
C GLU A 16 -10.21 -7.44 2.52
N PHE A 17 -9.70 -6.84 1.43
CA PHE A 17 -8.32 -7.05 1.01
C PHE A 17 -7.30 -6.40 1.95
N PHE A 18 -7.41 -5.08 2.21
CA PHE A 18 -6.37 -4.34 2.92
C PHE A 18 -6.55 -4.34 4.43
N ASP A 19 -7.79 -4.29 4.91
CA ASP A 19 -8.08 -4.14 6.33
C ASP A 19 -8.19 -5.50 7.00
N LEU A 20 -8.82 -6.46 6.33
CA LEU A 20 -9.05 -7.81 6.85
C LEU A 20 -8.04 -8.86 6.36
N GLN A 21 -7.23 -8.55 5.33
CA GLN A 21 -6.30 -9.51 4.70
C GLN A 21 -7.01 -10.78 4.20
N GLN A 22 -8.18 -10.61 3.58
CA GLN A 22 -9.01 -11.69 3.03
C GLN A 22 -9.10 -11.57 1.49
N PRO A 23 -8.04 -11.88 0.74
CA PRO A 23 -8.03 -11.73 -0.71
C PRO A 23 -9.07 -12.59 -1.43
N GLU A 24 -9.39 -13.77 -0.89
CA GLU A 24 -10.43 -14.65 -1.45
C GLU A 24 -11.83 -14.08 -1.26
N ALA A 25 -12.11 -13.42 -0.13
CA ALA A 25 -13.37 -12.75 0.14
C ALA A 25 -13.54 -11.47 -0.69
N ALA A 26 -12.44 -10.73 -0.90
CA ALA A 26 -12.42 -9.50 -1.71
C ALA A 26 -12.72 -9.74 -3.20
N GLN A 27 -12.29 -10.90 -3.73
CA GLN A 27 -12.40 -11.21 -5.15
C GLN A 27 -13.83 -11.13 -5.72
N PRO A 28 -14.87 -11.76 -5.15
CA PRO A 28 -16.24 -11.63 -5.65
C PRO A 28 -16.74 -10.17 -5.63
N HIS A 29 -16.38 -9.38 -4.62
CA HIS A 29 -16.76 -7.96 -4.56
C HIS A 29 -16.09 -7.14 -5.67
N PHE A 30 -14.81 -7.37 -5.97
CA PHE A 30 -14.17 -6.71 -7.11
C PHE A 30 -14.78 -7.13 -8.45
N VAL A 31 -15.16 -8.41 -8.62
CA VAL A 31 -15.84 -8.87 -9.84
C VAL A 31 -17.18 -8.17 -10.00
N LEU A 32 -17.98 -8.10 -8.94
CA LEU A 32 -19.27 -7.39 -8.94
C LEU A 32 -19.08 -5.90 -9.23
N ALA A 33 -18.06 -5.27 -8.64
CA ALA A 33 -17.73 -3.87 -8.90
C ALA A 33 -17.39 -3.62 -10.37
N LEU A 34 -16.61 -4.51 -11.00
CA LEU A 34 -16.23 -4.39 -12.41
C LEU A 34 -17.44 -4.58 -13.35
N GLN A 35 -18.31 -5.56 -13.04
CA GLN A 35 -19.55 -5.78 -13.80
C GLN A 35 -20.48 -4.57 -13.71
N ALA A 36 -20.68 -4.03 -12.51
CA ALA A 36 -21.52 -2.87 -12.29
C ALA A 36 -20.93 -1.59 -12.92
N ALA A 37 -19.61 -1.42 -12.94
CA ALA A 37 -18.95 -0.33 -13.67
C ALA A 37 -19.19 -0.44 -15.18
N TYR A 38 -19.13 -1.66 -15.73
CA TYR A 38 -19.44 -1.92 -17.14
C TYR A 38 -20.91 -1.60 -17.47
N GLU A 39 -21.86 -2.04 -16.64
CA GLU A 39 -23.29 -1.71 -16.81
C GLU A 39 -23.57 -0.20 -16.71
N ALA A 40 -22.81 0.51 -15.87
CA ALA A 40 -22.88 1.96 -15.76
C ALA A 40 -22.18 2.72 -16.90
N ASN A 41 -21.47 2.01 -17.79
CA ASN A 41 -20.56 2.59 -18.79
C ASN A 41 -19.50 3.54 -18.16
N ASP A 42 -19.10 3.26 -16.92
CA ASP A 42 -18.10 4.04 -16.18
C ASP A 42 -16.72 3.41 -16.33
N SER A 43 -16.02 3.81 -17.40
CA SER A 43 -14.67 3.32 -17.67
C SER A 43 -13.66 3.75 -16.59
N LEU A 44 -13.87 4.88 -15.90
CA LEU A 44 -12.93 5.36 -14.90
C LEU A 44 -13.03 4.53 -13.62
N LEU A 45 -14.25 4.21 -13.18
CA LEU A 45 -14.48 3.30 -12.07
C LEU A 45 -14.01 1.88 -12.40
N GLY A 46 -14.22 1.41 -13.64
CA GLY A 46 -13.66 0.15 -14.11
C GLY A 46 -12.12 0.11 -14.04
N ALA A 47 -11.43 1.21 -14.38
CA ALA A 47 -9.99 1.32 -14.20
C ALA A 47 -9.58 1.19 -12.73
N ALA A 48 -10.32 1.84 -11.83
CA ALA A 48 -10.07 1.77 -10.40
C ALA A 48 -10.21 0.35 -9.85
N VAL A 49 -11.26 -0.37 -10.25
CA VAL A 49 -11.47 -1.77 -9.85
C VAL A 49 -10.34 -2.68 -10.35
N LEU A 50 -9.98 -2.57 -11.64
CA LEU A 50 -8.90 -3.39 -12.23
C LEU A 50 -7.56 -3.17 -11.54
N ALA A 51 -7.22 -1.92 -11.19
CA ALA A 51 -6.00 -1.61 -10.47
C ALA A 51 -6.00 -2.23 -9.06
N HIS A 52 -7.13 -2.23 -8.36
CA HIS A 52 -7.26 -2.90 -7.07
C HIS A 52 -7.12 -4.42 -7.19
N MET A 53 -7.71 -5.02 -8.23
CA MET A 53 -7.58 -6.46 -8.48
C MET A 53 -6.14 -6.90 -8.75
N ALA A 54 -5.24 -6.00 -9.17
CA ALA A 54 -3.83 -6.31 -9.39
C ALA A 54 -3.07 -6.60 -8.10
N PHE A 55 -3.57 -6.16 -6.94
CA PHE A 55 -2.91 -6.41 -5.67
C PHE A 55 -2.96 -7.87 -5.24
N ALA A 56 -4.04 -8.60 -5.52
CA ALA A 56 -4.17 -10.00 -5.13
C ALA A 56 -3.03 -10.90 -5.67
N PRO A 57 -2.74 -10.93 -6.98
CA PRO A 57 -1.56 -11.63 -7.48
C PRO A 57 -0.24 -11.03 -6.97
N ALA A 58 -0.11 -9.70 -6.88
CA ALA A 58 1.14 -9.06 -6.45
C ALA A 58 1.50 -9.33 -4.96
N PHE A 59 0.51 -9.51 -4.10
CA PHE A 59 0.69 -9.76 -2.67
C PHE A 59 0.70 -11.24 -2.31
N SER A 60 0.44 -12.13 -3.27
CA SER A 60 0.39 -13.58 -3.06
C SER A 60 1.73 -14.22 -2.64
N GLY A 61 2.85 -13.53 -2.87
CA GLY A 61 4.20 -14.09 -2.73
C GLY A 61 4.60 -15.05 -3.88
N ASP A 62 3.67 -15.40 -4.76
CA ASP A 62 3.90 -16.25 -5.91
C ASP A 62 4.38 -15.43 -7.12
N ARG A 63 5.66 -15.61 -7.47
CA ARG A 63 6.28 -14.91 -8.60
C ARG A 63 5.70 -15.30 -9.96
N THR A 64 5.06 -16.47 -10.07
CA THR A 64 4.46 -16.92 -11.34
C THR A 64 3.24 -16.09 -11.73
N ARG A 65 2.62 -15.39 -10.75
CA ARG A 65 1.46 -14.52 -10.95
C ARG A 65 1.81 -13.10 -11.42
N ALA A 66 3.06 -12.83 -11.77
CA ALA A 66 3.51 -11.51 -12.21
C ALA A 66 2.76 -10.99 -13.43
N GLU A 67 2.58 -11.82 -14.47
CA GLU A 67 1.85 -11.39 -15.66
C GLU A 67 0.37 -11.15 -15.36
N GLU A 68 -0.22 -11.93 -14.45
CA GLU A 68 -1.60 -11.76 -14.00
C GLU A 68 -1.84 -10.39 -13.34
N ALA A 69 -0.86 -9.89 -12.58
CA ALA A 69 -0.90 -8.55 -11.99
C ALA A 69 -0.72 -7.47 -13.06
N ARG A 70 0.26 -7.64 -13.94
CA ARG A 70 0.59 -6.69 -15.02
C ARG A 70 -0.55 -6.55 -16.03
N ASP A 71 -1.22 -7.63 -16.38
CA ASP A 71 -2.37 -7.61 -17.29
C ASP A 71 -3.53 -6.78 -16.71
N ARG A 72 -3.79 -6.91 -15.41
CA ARG A 72 -4.81 -6.08 -14.74
C ARG A 72 -4.46 -4.61 -14.75
N ILE A 73 -3.20 -4.25 -14.49
CA ILE A 73 -2.74 -2.86 -14.56
C ILE A 73 -2.77 -2.32 -16.00
N ARG A 74 -2.34 -3.11 -16.98
CA ARG A 74 -2.42 -2.75 -18.40
C ARG A 74 -3.86 -2.47 -18.82
N ALA A 75 -4.81 -3.28 -18.36
CA ALA A 75 -6.23 -3.08 -18.57
C ALA A 75 -6.75 -1.81 -17.85
N ALA A 76 -6.34 -1.57 -16.61
CA ALA A 76 -6.68 -0.36 -15.86
C ALA A 76 -6.24 0.93 -16.60
N HIS A 77 -5.00 0.96 -17.09
CA HIS A 77 -4.51 2.07 -17.91
C HIS A 77 -5.30 2.23 -19.22
N ALA A 78 -5.69 1.13 -19.87
CA ALA A 78 -6.51 1.21 -21.07
C ALA A 78 -7.90 1.83 -20.81
N PHE A 79 -8.53 1.47 -19.69
CA PHE A 79 -9.80 2.02 -19.26
C PHE A 79 -9.69 3.51 -18.89
N ALA A 80 -8.65 3.88 -18.13
CA ALA A 80 -8.37 5.28 -17.78
C ALA A 80 -8.14 6.16 -19.01
N ARG A 81 -7.39 5.67 -20.02
CA ARG A 81 -7.20 6.38 -21.29
C ARG A 81 -8.51 6.60 -22.05
N ARG A 82 -9.39 5.59 -22.11
CA ARG A 82 -10.72 5.72 -22.76
C ARG A 82 -11.59 6.77 -22.08
N ALA A 83 -11.47 6.89 -20.76
CA ALA A 83 -12.21 7.85 -19.95
C ALA A 83 -11.56 9.26 -19.91
N SER A 84 -10.42 9.48 -20.59
CA SER A 84 -9.62 10.71 -20.46
C SER A 84 -9.34 11.05 -18.98
N ALA A 85 -8.85 10.06 -18.22
CA ALA A 85 -8.69 10.17 -16.78
C ALA A 85 -7.85 11.41 -16.36
N PRO A 86 -8.25 12.10 -15.27
CA PRO A 86 -7.43 13.12 -14.62
C PRO A 86 -6.00 12.65 -14.32
N ALA A 87 -5.06 13.60 -14.30
CA ALA A 87 -3.64 13.32 -14.03
C ALA A 87 -3.43 12.59 -12.69
N ALA A 88 -4.19 12.93 -11.65
CA ALA A 88 -4.10 12.26 -10.34
C ALA A 88 -4.45 10.77 -10.39
N ILE A 89 -5.44 10.37 -11.20
CA ILE A 89 -5.80 8.96 -11.36
C ILE A 89 -4.71 8.23 -12.14
N THR A 90 -4.15 8.86 -13.17
CA THR A 90 -3.01 8.29 -13.90
C THR A 90 -1.77 8.16 -12.99
N ALA A 91 -1.50 9.15 -12.15
CA ALA A 91 -0.41 9.10 -11.17
C ALA A 91 -0.62 7.98 -10.15
N TRP A 92 -1.85 7.78 -9.69
CA TRP A 92 -2.20 6.66 -8.82
C TRP A 92 -2.00 5.31 -9.51
N LEU A 93 -2.43 5.15 -10.76
CA LEU A 93 -2.22 3.91 -11.51
C LEU A 93 -0.72 3.61 -11.66
N ASN A 94 0.11 4.61 -11.96
CA ASN A 94 1.57 4.46 -11.97
C ASN A 94 2.12 4.05 -10.61
N ALA A 95 1.58 4.57 -9.50
CA ALA A 95 1.99 4.18 -8.15
C ALA A 95 1.61 2.73 -7.82
N VAL A 96 0.43 2.28 -8.26
CA VAL A 96 0.01 0.87 -8.13
C VAL A 96 0.90 -0.03 -8.97
N GLU A 97 1.19 0.34 -10.21
CA GLU A 97 2.12 -0.40 -11.07
C GLU A 97 3.52 -0.46 -10.45
N ALA A 98 3.98 0.63 -9.85
CA ALA A 98 5.26 0.65 -9.12
C ALA A 98 5.28 -0.31 -7.93
N GLU A 99 4.19 -0.44 -7.15
CA GLU A 99 4.08 -1.45 -6.09
C GLU A 99 4.13 -2.87 -6.67
N VAL A 100 3.41 -3.12 -7.77
CA VAL A 100 3.43 -4.42 -8.47
C VAL A 100 4.86 -4.76 -8.91
N GLU A 101 5.54 -3.86 -9.61
CA GLU A 101 6.91 -4.05 -10.07
C GLU A 101 7.91 -4.19 -8.89
N THR A 102 7.70 -3.45 -7.80
CA THR A 102 8.48 -3.57 -6.56
C THR A 102 8.37 -4.99 -5.98
N ARG A 103 7.15 -5.53 -5.87
CA ARG A 103 6.88 -6.89 -5.36
C ARG A 103 7.55 -7.96 -6.22
N PHE A 104 7.58 -7.77 -7.54
CA PHE A 104 8.25 -8.66 -8.48
C PHE A 104 9.72 -8.32 -8.74
N ARG A 105 10.34 -7.48 -7.89
CA ARG A 105 11.78 -7.13 -7.88
C ARG A 105 12.26 -6.36 -9.12
N ASN A 106 11.37 -5.74 -9.87
CA ASN A 106 11.71 -4.84 -10.96
C ASN A 106 11.76 -3.38 -10.46
N THR A 107 12.68 -3.13 -9.52
CA THR A 107 12.76 -1.85 -8.80
C THR A 107 13.15 -0.68 -9.68
N ARG A 108 13.88 -0.92 -10.79
CA ARG A 108 14.21 0.12 -11.77
C ARG A 108 12.95 0.68 -12.42
N GLU A 109 12.05 -0.20 -12.85
CA GLU A 109 10.79 0.21 -13.47
C GLU A 109 9.87 0.86 -12.46
N ALA A 110 9.79 0.31 -11.24
CA ALA A 110 9.02 0.91 -10.16
C ALA A 110 9.45 2.37 -9.87
N LEU A 111 10.76 2.64 -9.76
CA LEU A 111 11.25 4.01 -9.56
C LEU A 111 10.90 4.93 -10.73
N ARG A 112 11.01 4.45 -11.97
CA ARG A 112 10.62 5.21 -13.17
C ARG A 112 9.14 5.59 -13.13
N LEU A 113 8.27 4.67 -12.72
CA LEU A 113 6.82 4.90 -12.59
C LEU A 113 6.49 5.89 -11.48
N ILE A 114 7.19 5.83 -10.35
CA ILE A 114 7.08 6.81 -9.26
C ILE A 114 7.46 8.22 -9.75
N ASP A 115 8.59 8.37 -10.44
CA ASP A 115 9.03 9.68 -10.97
C ASP A 115 7.99 10.25 -11.95
N GLN A 116 7.37 9.39 -12.76
CA GLN A 116 6.27 9.80 -13.65
C GLN A 116 5.01 10.21 -12.89
N ALA A 117 4.64 9.48 -11.84
CA ALA A 117 3.52 9.84 -10.98
C ALA A 117 3.75 11.19 -10.28
N GLU A 118 4.97 11.44 -9.78
CA GLU A 118 5.33 12.72 -9.15
C GLU A 118 5.22 13.86 -10.16
N THR A 119 5.72 13.66 -11.38
CA THR A 119 5.63 14.63 -12.46
C THR A 119 4.17 14.97 -12.79
N LEU A 120 3.30 13.96 -12.88
CA LEU A 120 1.86 14.16 -13.12
C LEU A 120 1.18 14.96 -12.01
N MET A 121 1.53 14.69 -10.75
CA MET A 121 0.97 15.40 -9.60
C MET A 121 1.40 16.86 -9.53
N VAL A 122 2.65 17.18 -9.91
CA VAL A 122 3.14 18.57 -9.95
C VAL A 122 2.43 19.40 -11.01
N HIS A 123 2.09 18.81 -12.15
CA HIS A 123 1.44 19.50 -13.27
C HIS A 123 -0.09 19.42 -13.23
N GLN A 124 -0.67 18.87 -12.16
CA GLN A 124 -2.12 18.79 -12.02
C GLN A 124 -2.72 20.19 -11.89
N GLN A 125 -3.77 20.47 -12.68
CA GLN A 125 -4.49 21.73 -12.59
C GLN A 125 -5.28 21.79 -11.28
N VAL A 126 -5.17 22.91 -10.56
CA VAL A 126 -5.77 23.14 -9.23
C VAL A 126 -7.29 22.93 -9.23
N ASP A 127 -7.97 23.24 -10.34
CA ASP A 127 -9.44 23.15 -10.47
C ASP A 127 -9.93 21.79 -11.02
N THR A 128 -9.05 20.80 -11.14
CA THR A 128 -9.45 19.48 -11.65
C THR A 128 -10.38 18.79 -10.65
N GLN A 129 -11.66 18.65 -11.00
CA GLN A 129 -12.60 17.86 -10.20
C GLN A 129 -12.26 16.37 -10.28
N LEU A 130 -11.99 15.76 -9.14
CA LEU A 130 -11.82 14.32 -9.01
C LEU A 130 -13.16 13.67 -8.64
N PRO A 131 -13.41 12.43 -9.08
CA PRO A 131 -14.58 11.68 -8.65
C PRO A 131 -14.62 11.56 -7.12
N SER A 132 -15.80 11.68 -6.50
CA SER A 132 -15.96 11.62 -5.05
C SER A 132 -15.52 10.29 -4.44
N TRP A 133 -15.60 9.21 -5.21
CA TRP A 133 -15.11 7.89 -4.78
C TRP A 133 -13.59 7.85 -4.70
N PHE A 134 -12.84 8.73 -5.37
CA PHE A 134 -11.37 8.69 -5.42
C PHE A 134 -10.74 9.46 -4.23
N ASP A 135 -10.99 9.00 -3.01
CA ASP A 135 -10.58 9.66 -1.76
C ASP A 135 -9.29 9.09 -1.14
N TRP A 136 -8.72 8.04 -1.73
CA TRP A 136 -7.65 7.23 -1.12
C TRP A 136 -6.22 7.56 -1.57
N PHE A 137 -6.07 8.54 -2.47
CA PHE A 137 -4.78 8.91 -3.05
C PHE A 137 -4.48 10.39 -2.87
N SER A 138 -3.21 10.69 -2.58
CA SER A 138 -2.69 12.03 -2.39
C SER A 138 -1.19 12.02 -2.68
N LEU A 139 -0.56 13.20 -2.72
CA LEU A 139 0.89 13.30 -2.86
C LEU A 139 1.62 12.57 -1.70
N THR A 140 1.13 12.70 -0.47
CA THR A 140 1.67 11.99 0.70
C THR A 140 1.58 10.46 0.53
N ARG A 141 0.46 9.96 -0.03
CA ARG A 141 0.30 8.52 -0.33
C ARG A 141 1.30 8.07 -1.39
N LEU A 142 1.51 8.87 -2.45
CA LEU A 142 2.51 8.62 -3.48
C LEU A 142 3.93 8.53 -2.90
N GLN A 143 4.28 9.45 -2.00
CA GLN A 143 5.58 9.41 -1.30
C GLN A 143 5.74 8.14 -0.45
N GLY A 144 4.64 7.60 0.11
CA GLY A 144 4.65 6.30 0.78
C GLY A 144 5.04 5.15 -0.16
N PHE A 145 4.47 5.09 -1.37
CA PHE A 145 4.89 4.11 -2.40
C PHE A 145 6.37 4.28 -2.76
N LYS A 146 6.83 5.52 -2.95
CA LYS A 146 8.23 5.84 -3.23
C LYS A 146 9.16 5.31 -2.15
N GLY A 147 8.83 5.53 -0.88
CA GLY A 147 9.59 5.04 0.26
C GLY A 147 9.77 3.52 0.22
N ASN A 148 8.68 2.77 0.04
CA ASN A 148 8.72 1.30 -0.09
C ASN A 148 9.60 0.85 -1.28
N THR A 149 9.40 1.47 -2.45
CA THR A 149 10.22 1.16 -3.64
C THR A 149 11.71 1.47 -3.43
N LEU A 150 12.05 2.55 -2.72
CA LEU A 150 13.43 2.91 -2.40
C LEU A 150 14.09 1.89 -1.46
N VAL A 151 13.37 1.38 -0.46
CA VAL A 151 13.86 0.28 0.39
C VAL A 151 14.16 -0.94 -0.45
N ALA A 152 13.20 -1.38 -1.27
CA ALA A 152 13.38 -2.53 -2.15
C ALA A 152 14.51 -2.34 -3.18
N ALA A 153 14.75 -1.10 -3.62
CA ALA A 153 15.83 -0.74 -4.53
C ALA A 153 17.21 -0.64 -3.86
N GLY A 154 17.33 -0.90 -2.55
CA GLY A 154 18.58 -0.79 -1.82
C GLY A 154 19.05 0.65 -1.62
N ARG A 155 18.11 1.60 -1.47
CA ARG A 155 18.37 3.02 -1.24
C ARG A 155 17.86 3.47 0.14
N PRO A 156 18.34 2.88 1.24
CA PRO A 156 17.75 3.08 2.57
C PRO A 156 17.80 4.52 3.06
N HIS A 157 18.90 5.26 2.87
CA HIS A 157 18.97 6.66 3.29
C HIS A 157 17.94 7.56 2.57
N GLN A 158 17.72 7.34 1.26
CA GLN A 158 16.69 8.08 0.51
C GLN A 158 15.29 7.69 0.99
N ALA A 159 15.07 6.39 1.24
CA ALA A 159 13.80 5.91 1.79
C ALA A 159 13.50 6.53 3.15
N GLN A 160 14.49 6.59 4.06
CA GLN A 160 14.31 7.19 5.38
C GLN A 160 13.93 8.67 5.29
N ALA A 161 14.60 9.45 4.43
CA ALA A 161 14.27 10.86 4.25
C ALA A 161 12.83 11.05 3.76
N VAL A 162 12.42 10.29 2.72
CA VAL A 162 11.07 10.35 2.16
C VAL A 162 10.02 9.91 3.19
N LEU A 163 10.21 8.76 3.83
CA LEU A 163 9.24 8.20 4.79
C LEU A 163 9.13 9.03 6.07
N THR A 164 10.21 9.70 6.50
CA THR A 164 10.15 10.68 7.60
C THR A 164 9.24 11.86 7.25
N GLN A 165 9.37 12.38 6.03
CA GLN A 165 8.51 13.46 5.56
C GLN A 165 7.05 13.01 5.43
N VAL A 166 6.81 11.79 4.90
CA VAL A 166 5.47 11.20 4.86
C VAL A 166 4.85 11.17 6.27
N LEU A 167 5.60 10.70 7.27
CA LEU A 167 5.11 10.62 8.64
C LEU A 167 4.72 11.98 9.22
N ALA A 168 5.49 13.04 8.89
CA ALA A 168 5.22 14.41 9.30
C ALA A 168 3.98 15.01 8.61
N ASP A 169 3.73 14.64 7.35
CA ASP A 169 2.63 15.17 6.54
C ASP A 169 1.31 14.39 6.69
N LEU A 170 1.33 13.23 7.36
CA LEU A 170 0.12 12.45 7.60
C LEU A 170 -0.82 13.15 8.59
N PRO A 171 -2.12 13.26 8.28
CA PRO A 171 -3.08 13.83 9.22
C PRO A 171 -3.23 12.95 10.47
N ASP A 172 -3.75 13.54 11.54
CA ASP A 172 -3.86 12.87 12.84
C ASP A 172 -4.77 11.64 12.80
N ASP A 173 -5.79 11.65 11.94
CA ASP A 173 -6.74 10.55 11.75
C ASP A 173 -6.23 9.42 10.83
N ALA A 174 -5.07 9.57 10.19
CA ALA A 174 -4.48 8.56 9.31
C ALA A 174 -3.69 7.47 10.08
N ALA A 175 -4.22 6.98 11.20
CA ALA A 175 -3.55 6.02 12.08
C ALA A 175 -3.09 4.75 11.34
N LYS A 176 -3.91 4.18 10.44
CA LYS A 176 -3.54 3.01 9.62
C LYS A 176 -2.27 3.26 8.79
N GLN A 177 -2.22 4.41 8.13
CA GLN A 177 -1.09 4.75 7.27
C GLN A 177 0.16 5.12 8.08
N ARG A 178 -0.01 5.71 9.26
CA ARG A 178 1.08 5.98 10.20
C ARG A 178 1.77 4.68 10.62
N SER A 179 1.03 3.64 11.01
CA SER A 179 1.61 2.33 11.36
C SER A 179 2.36 1.67 10.19
N VAL A 180 1.82 1.76 8.96
CA VAL A 180 2.52 1.27 7.75
C VAL A 180 3.81 2.03 7.49
N THR A 181 3.77 3.36 7.58
CA THR A 181 4.92 4.23 7.31
C THR A 181 6.03 4.01 8.33
N LEU A 182 5.68 3.80 9.61
CA LEU A 182 6.63 3.44 10.66
C LEU A 182 7.30 2.08 10.40
N ALA A 183 6.54 1.08 9.96
CA ALA A 183 7.10 -0.22 9.59
C ALA A 183 8.04 -0.13 8.38
N ASP A 184 7.70 0.68 7.37
CA ASP A 184 8.56 0.90 6.20
C ASP A 184 9.83 1.66 6.56
N LEU A 185 9.73 2.65 7.46
CA LEU A 185 10.89 3.38 7.97
C LEU A 185 11.80 2.44 8.80
N ALA A 186 11.21 1.51 9.55
CA ALA A 186 11.97 0.47 10.25
C ALA A 186 12.68 -0.46 9.26
N ALA A 187 12.02 -0.88 8.17
CA ALA A 187 12.65 -1.66 7.11
C ALA A 187 13.85 -0.93 6.50
N ALA A 188 13.71 0.38 6.27
CA ALA A 188 14.79 1.24 5.79
C ALA A 188 15.95 1.33 6.80
N ALA A 189 15.66 1.39 8.11
CA ALA A 189 16.68 1.40 9.16
C ALA A 189 17.43 0.06 9.26
N VAL A 190 16.74 -1.08 9.14
CA VAL A 190 17.42 -2.40 9.08
C VAL A 190 18.34 -2.48 7.86
N ALA A 191 17.87 -2.04 6.69
CA ALA A 191 18.67 -2.01 5.47
C ALA A 191 19.89 -1.08 5.59
N ASP A 192 19.83 -0.08 6.48
CA ASP A 192 20.92 0.84 6.82
C ASP A 192 21.79 0.35 7.99
N ARG A 193 21.62 -0.90 8.42
CA ARG A 193 22.36 -1.52 9.54
C ARG A 193 22.13 -0.82 10.89
N ASP A 194 20.98 -0.19 11.09
CA ASP A 194 20.53 0.39 12.36
C ASP A 194 19.34 -0.39 12.97
N PRO A 195 19.62 -1.55 13.61
CA PRO A 195 18.58 -2.36 14.24
C PRO A 195 17.97 -1.68 15.48
N GLY A 196 18.69 -0.75 16.13
CA GLY A 196 18.18 -0.03 17.29
C GLY A 196 17.03 0.89 16.89
N ARG A 197 17.26 1.72 15.87
CA ARG A 197 16.23 2.58 15.31
C ARG A 197 15.07 1.80 14.73
N ALA A 198 15.33 0.67 14.07
CA ALA A 198 14.29 -0.21 13.57
C ALA A 198 13.36 -0.71 14.70
N CYS A 199 13.91 -1.13 15.84
CA CYS A 199 13.12 -1.59 16.98
C CYS A 199 12.27 -0.49 17.63
N GLU A 200 12.78 0.75 17.70
CA GLU A 200 11.99 1.92 18.17
C GLU A 200 10.77 2.14 17.27
N LEU A 201 11.01 2.23 15.96
CA LEU A 201 9.97 2.47 14.96
C LEU A 201 8.92 1.35 14.93
N LEU A 202 9.34 0.09 15.03
CA LEU A 202 8.41 -1.04 15.12
C LEU A 202 7.62 -1.01 16.43
N SER A 203 8.21 -0.57 17.54
CA SER A 203 7.49 -0.43 18.80
C SER A 203 6.36 0.59 18.69
N GLU A 204 6.63 1.74 18.07
CA GLU A 204 5.60 2.77 17.78
C GLU A 204 4.53 2.23 16.82
N ALA A 205 4.92 1.48 15.79
CA ALA A 205 3.99 0.86 14.86
C ALA A 205 3.05 -0.15 15.56
N ILE A 206 3.59 -0.98 16.46
CA ILE A 206 2.81 -1.94 17.26
C ILE A 206 1.81 -1.19 18.14
N GLU A 207 2.23 -0.13 18.83
CA GLU A 207 1.31 0.68 19.65
C GLU A 207 0.18 1.30 18.83
N GLY A 208 0.44 1.71 17.59
CA GLY A 208 -0.57 2.16 16.65
C GLY A 208 -1.57 1.06 16.29
N VAL A 209 -1.08 -0.13 15.91
CA VAL A 209 -1.92 -1.30 15.60
C VAL A 209 -2.73 -1.75 16.82
N SER A 210 -2.19 -1.60 18.03
CA SER A 210 -2.90 -1.93 19.27
C SER A 210 -4.11 -1.02 19.54
N ARG A 211 -4.06 0.24 19.08
CA ARG A 211 -5.18 1.18 19.20
C ARG A 211 -6.20 0.99 18.09
N GLN A 212 -5.74 0.68 16.88
CA GLN A 212 -6.59 0.42 15.73
C GLN A 212 -6.01 -0.71 14.90
N TRP A 213 -6.69 -1.85 14.91
CA TRP A 213 -6.26 -3.03 14.16
C TRP A 213 -6.12 -2.73 12.68
N TYR A 214 -4.98 -3.13 12.11
CA TYR A 214 -4.73 -3.08 10.68
C TYR A 214 -3.78 -4.19 10.26
N ALA A 215 -4.32 -5.23 9.65
CA ALA A 215 -3.58 -6.45 9.35
C ALA A 215 -2.40 -6.21 8.39
N THR A 216 -2.54 -5.30 7.41
CA THR A 216 -1.44 -4.90 6.52
C THR A 216 -0.23 -4.34 7.27
N ALA A 217 -0.45 -3.52 8.30
CA ALA A 217 0.65 -3.00 9.11
C ALA A 217 1.31 -4.12 9.93
N MET A 218 0.52 -5.05 10.48
CA MET A 218 1.04 -6.19 11.24
C MET A 218 1.91 -7.12 10.36
N ASP A 219 1.53 -7.37 9.11
CA ASP A 219 2.35 -8.18 8.20
C ASP A 219 3.69 -7.50 7.86
N ARG A 220 3.69 -6.17 7.67
CA ARG A 220 4.93 -5.40 7.52
C ARG A 220 5.80 -5.47 8.77
N ILE A 221 5.22 -5.30 9.96
CA ILE A 221 5.93 -5.43 11.24
C ILE A 221 6.60 -6.80 11.36
N LYS A 222 5.87 -7.89 11.06
CA LYS A 222 6.42 -9.25 11.07
C LYS A 222 7.54 -9.45 10.05
N ALA A 223 7.40 -8.90 8.85
CA ALA A 223 8.43 -8.98 7.81
C ALA A 223 9.72 -8.24 8.21
N VAL A 224 9.61 -7.06 8.82
CA VAL A 224 10.79 -6.35 9.33
C VAL A 224 11.40 -7.08 10.52
N ARG A 225 10.57 -7.63 11.42
CA ARG A 225 11.07 -8.45 12.53
C ARG A 225 11.85 -9.67 12.03
N GLU A 226 11.39 -10.32 10.97
CA GLU A 226 12.11 -11.42 10.32
C GLU A 226 13.50 -10.97 9.82
N SER A 227 13.60 -9.78 9.22
CA SER A 227 14.89 -9.22 8.79
C SER A 227 15.85 -8.89 9.95
N LEU A 228 15.35 -8.70 11.17
CA LEU A 228 16.15 -8.48 12.38
C LEU A 228 16.72 -9.76 12.99
N ARG A 229 16.53 -10.94 12.38
CA ARG A 229 17.05 -12.22 12.91
C ARG A 229 18.56 -12.21 13.16
N GLU A 230 19.35 -11.56 12.30
CA GLU A 230 20.81 -11.46 12.50
C GLU A 230 21.19 -10.66 13.77
N TYR A 231 20.24 -9.92 14.35
CA TYR A 231 20.40 -9.07 15.53
C TYR A 231 19.66 -9.60 16.77
N GLU A 232 19.23 -10.88 16.78
CA GLU A 232 18.40 -11.47 17.85
C GLU A 232 19.00 -11.37 19.27
N SER A 233 20.33 -11.22 19.37
CA SER A 233 21.03 -11.08 20.64
C SER A 233 20.89 -9.68 21.25
N LEU A 234 20.50 -8.67 20.47
CA LEU A 234 20.36 -7.30 20.94
C LEU A 234 19.17 -7.17 21.91
N PRO A 235 19.33 -6.47 23.04
CA PRO A 235 18.23 -6.21 23.97
C PRO A 235 17.02 -5.54 23.32
N ALA A 236 17.24 -4.65 22.35
CA ALA A 236 16.17 -3.97 21.62
C ALA A 236 15.26 -4.97 20.85
N VAL A 237 15.85 -5.99 20.22
CA VAL A 237 15.10 -7.01 19.46
C VAL A 237 14.32 -7.91 20.41
N ARG A 238 14.90 -8.29 21.55
CA ARG A 238 14.19 -9.07 22.58
C ARG A 238 13.02 -8.32 23.21
N ASN A 239 13.18 -7.01 23.46
CA ASN A 239 12.10 -6.17 23.96
C ASN A 239 10.97 -6.04 22.93
N LEU A 240 11.31 -5.95 21.65
CA LEU A 240 10.34 -5.97 20.56
C LEU A 240 9.56 -7.29 20.51
N ASP A 241 10.24 -8.43 20.68
CA ASP A 241 9.60 -9.76 20.76
C ASP A 241 8.60 -9.86 21.92
N ALA A 242 8.97 -9.34 23.10
CA ALA A 242 8.07 -9.29 24.24
C ALA A 242 6.80 -8.47 23.93
N LYS A 243 6.93 -7.30 23.30
CA LYS A 243 5.79 -6.49 22.87
C LYS A 243 4.88 -7.22 21.88
N LEU A 244 5.46 -7.94 20.91
CA LEU A 244 4.68 -8.73 19.94
C LEU A 244 3.94 -9.90 20.61
N TYR A 245 4.57 -10.55 21.59
CA TYR A 245 3.97 -11.63 22.35
C TYR A 245 2.81 -11.16 23.24
N ASP A 246 3.00 -10.05 23.95
CA ASP A 246 1.96 -9.44 24.80
C ASP A 246 0.74 -9.02 23.96
N TRP A 247 0.98 -8.49 22.76
CA TRP A 247 -0.06 -8.17 21.81
C TRP A 247 -0.84 -9.41 21.35
N HIS A 248 -0.14 -10.47 20.93
CA HIS A 248 -0.78 -11.73 20.53
C HIS A 248 -1.65 -12.32 21.65
N THR A 249 -1.16 -12.24 22.89
CA THR A 249 -1.89 -12.68 24.08
C THR A 249 -3.15 -11.83 24.30
N THR A 250 -3.04 -10.52 24.12
CA THR A 250 -4.17 -9.58 24.24
C THR A 250 -5.25 -9.88 23.20
N VAL A 251 -4.90 -10.02 21.92
CA VAL A 251 -5.89 -10.31 20.85
C VAL A 251 -6.55 -11.67 21.05
N ASN A 252 -5.77 -12.70 21.38
CA ASN A 252 -6.31 -14.05 21.61
C ASN A 252 -7.20 -14.12 22.86
N SER A 253 -7.07 -13.19 23.81
CA SER A 253 -7.98 -13.11 24.97
C SER A 253 -9.38 -12.57 24.63
N PHE A 254 -9.56 -11.99 23.44
CA PHE A 254 -10.84 -11.49 22.92
C PHE A 254 -11.43 -12.37 21.80
N SER A 255 -10.80 -13.51 21.49
CA SER A 255 -11.25 -14.51 20.50
C SER A 255 -11.85 -15.73 21.20
#